data_AF-A0A928J744-F1
#
_entry.id   AF-A0A928J744-F1
#
_cell.length_a   1.000
_cell.length_b   1.000
_cell.length_c   1.000
_cell.angle_alpha   90.00
_cell.angle_beta   90.00
_cell.angle_gamma   90.00
#
_symmetry.space_group_name_H-M   'P 1'
#
loop_
_entity.id
_entity.type
_entity.pdbx_description
1 polymer ?
#
loop_
_entity_poly.entity_id
_entity_poly.type
_entity_poly.pdbx_seq_one_letter_code
_entity_poly.pdbx_strand_id
1 'polypeptide(L)'
;MEKIRALWNKYKEIILYLFFGVITTVVSLGACFATLKIGVVFLNDGAGNPTPLLDVIGSSVQWVVGVLVAFITNKLWVFTDSEKGFKNTAKQLGKFTAGRIFTYFLEVVANLAVIALFDGLGYRSFTFIGISVTSRVWAKAITSVIVVVTNYILSKLLVFKKNK
;
A
#
# COMPACT_ATOMS: atom_id res chain seq x y z
N MET A 1 21.88 -11.31 -27.01
CA MET A 1 21.03 -10.11 -26.84
C MET A 1 19.65 -10.40 -26.25
N GLU A 2 19.00 -11.50 -26.59
CA GLU A 2 17.66 -11.84 -26.04
C GLU A 2 17.62 -12.03 -24.53
N LYS A 3 18.64 -12.68 -23.93
CA LYS A 3 18.74 -12.83 -22.46
C LYS A 3 18.83 -11.49 -21.73
N ILE A 4 19.55 -10.50 -22.28
CA ILE A 4 19.67 -9.15 -21.71
C ILE A 4 18.33 -8.40 -21.81
N ARG A 5 17.64 -8.50 -22.96
CA ARG A 5 16.29 -7.91 -23.13
C ARG A 5 15.25 -8.56 -22.21
N ALA A 6 15.31 -9.87 -22.01
CA ALA A 6 14.42 -10.60 -21.10
C ALA A 6 14.65 -10.21 -19.63
N LEU A 7 15.91 -10.09 -19.21
CA LEU A 7 16.25 -9.58 -17.88
C LEU A 7 15.77 -8.13 -17.70
N TRP A 8 16.02 -7.28 -18.69
CA TRP A 8 15.58 -5.88 -18.67
C TRP A 8 14.06 -5.74 -18.51
N ASN A 9 13.28 -6.52 -19.27
CA ASN A 9 11.83 -6.51 -19.14
C ASN A 9 11.34 -6.98 -17.77
N LYS A 10 12.01 -7.96 -17.14
CA LYS A 10 11.66 -8.45 -15.80
C LYS A 10 11.91 -7.39 -14.72
N TYR A 11 13.07 -6.72 -14.77
CA TYR A 11 13.40 -5.68 -13.79
C TYR A 11 12.61 -4.39 -14.01
N LYS A 12 12.33 -4.03 -15.28
CA LYS A 12 11.47 -2.88 -15.62
C LYS A 12 10.11 -2.98 -14.94
N GLU A 13 9.49 -4.15 -14.95
CA GLU A 13 8.20 -4.37 -14.31
C GLU A 13 8.25 -4.10 -12.79
N ILE A 14 9.27 -4.63 -12.09
CA ILE A 14 9.44 -4.43 -10.65
C ILE A 14 9.74 -2.96 -10.33
N ILE A 15 10.63 -2.33 -11.10
CA ILE A 15 11.00 -0.91 -10.92
C ILE A 15 9.78 -0.02 -11.10
N LEU A 16 8.98 -0.24 -12.15
CA LEU A 16 7.76 0.53 -12.39
C LEU A 16 6.73 0.27 -11.27
N TYR A 17 6.58 -0.97 -10.81
CA TYR A 17 5.68 -1.29 -9.71
C TYR A 17 6.04 -0.52 -8.43
N LEU A 18 7.33 -0.49 -8.08
CA LEU A 18 7.80 0.26 -6.91
C LEU A 18 7.66 1.78 -7.10
N PHE A 19 8.00 2.29 -8.28
CA PHE A 19 7.86 3.71 -8.62
C PHE A 19 6.41 4.20 -8.50
N PHE A 20 5.47 3.47 -9.11
CA PHE A 20 4.04 3.78 -8.97
C PHE A 20 3.51 3.53 -7.56
N GLY A 21 4.14 2.62 -6.80
CA GLY A 21 3.90 2.46 -5.37
C GLY A 21 4.18 3.75 -4.60
N VAL A 22 5.32 4.39 -4.83
CA VAL A 22 5.68 5.68 -4.21
C VAL A 22 4.69 6.77 -4.62
N ILE A 23 4.36 6.88 -5.91
CA ILE A 23 3.37 7.85 -6.39
C ILE A 23 2.00 7.62 -5.71
N THR A 24 1.57 6.37 -5.62
CA THR A 24 0.31 6.02 -4.96
C THR A 24 0.29 6.51 -3.52
N THR A 25 1.38 6.31 -2.77
CA THR A 25 1.50 6.80 -1.40
C THR A 25 1.36 8.31 -1.33
N VAL A 26 2.10 9.06 -2.18
CA VAL A 26 2.02 10.53 -2.22
C VAL A 26 0.60 11.01 -2.52
N VAL A 27 -0.05 10.45 -3.55
CA VAL A 27 -1.41 10.83 -3.95
C VAL A 27 -2.43 10.49 -2.86
N SER A 28 -2.33 9.29 -2.26
CA SER A 28 -3.23 8.86 -1.20
C SER A 28 -3.10 9.73 0.07
N LEU A 29 -1.88 10.10 0.46
CA LEU A 29 -1.63 11.03 1.56
C LEU A 29 -2.17 12.42 1.24
N GLY A 30 -1.95 12.92 0.02
CA GLY A 30 -2.51 14.18 -0.43
C GLY A 30 -4.05 14.21 -0.34
N ALA A 31 -4.70 13.12 -0.72
CA ALA A 31 -6.15 12.97 -0.58
C ALA A 31 -6.59 12.99 0.90
N CYS A 32 -5.88 12.28 1.77
CA CYS A 32 -6.12 12.31 3.22
C CYS A 32 -6.03 13.74 3.77
N PHE A 33 -4.92 14.43 3.50
CA PHE A 33 -4.70 15.79 3.99
C PHE A 33 -5.75 16.77 3.46
N ALA A 34 -6.14 16.65 2.19
CA ALA A 34 -7.21 17.47 1.63
C ALA A 34 -8.55 17.22 2.35
N THR A 35 -8.91 15.95 2.57
CA THR A 35 -10.12 15.58 3.30
C THR A 35 -10.11 16.10 4.73
N LEU A 36 -8.99 15.99 5.45
CA LEU A 36 -8.87 16.53 6.81
C LEU A 36 -8.99 18.06 6.80
N LYS A 37 -8.26 18.76 5.93
CA LYS A 37 -8.30 20.23 5.86
C LYS A 37 -9.67 20.79 5.53
N ILE A 38 -10.38 20.18 4.58
CA ILE A 38 -11.74 20.59 4.20
C ILE A 38 -12.75 20.18 5.29
N GLY A 39 -12.61 18.96 5.81
CA GLY A 39 -13.55 18.40 6.78
C GLY A 39 -13.50 19.07 8.15
N VAL A 40 -12.35 19.60 8.58
CA VAL A 40 -12.19 20.34 9.84
C VAL A 40 -13.07 21.59 9.89
N VAL A 41 -13.49 22.13 8.73
CA VAL A 41 -14.44 23.26 8.65
C VAL A 41 -15.85 22.84 9.10
N PHE A 42 -16.21 21.56 8.94
CA PHE A 42 -17.55 21.04 9.21
C PHE A 42 -17.60 20.15 10.46
N LEU A 43 -16.53 19.42 10.75
CA LEU A 43 -16.45 18.37 11.78
C LEU A 43 -15.20 18.61 12.64
N ASN A 44 -15.29 19.62 13.50
CA ASN A 44 -14.26 20.03 14.44
C ASN A 44 -14.65 19.66 15.88
N ASP A 45 -13.68 19.40 16.74
CA ASP A 45 -13.89 19.18 18.18
C ASP A 45 -14.16 20.48 18.98
N GLY A 46 -14.23 21.62 18.29
CA GLY A 46 -14.41 22.96 18.88
C GLY A 46 -13.10 23.63 19.29
N ALA A 47 -11.99 22.89 19.34
CA ALA A 47 -10.64 23.38 19.64
C ALA A 47 -9.80 23.60 18.36
N GLY A 48 -10.37 23.35 17.18
CA GLY A 48 -9.66 23.47 15.91
C GLY A 48 -9.17 22.14 15.34
N ASN A 49 -9.35 21.01 16.04
CA ASN A 49 -8.78 19.73 15.64
C ASN A 49 -9.78 18.85 14.88
N PRO A 50 -9.28 17.93 14.03
CA PRO A 50 -10.11 16.90 13.43
C PRO A 50 -10.80 16.06 14.50
N THR A 51 -12.10 15.84 14.32
CA THR A 51 -12.82 14.85 15.14
C THR A 51 -12.35 13.43 14.82
N PRO A 52 -12.48 12.46 15.76
CA PRO A 52 -12.16 11.06 15.48
C PRO A 52 -12.92 10.48 14.27
N LEU A 53 -14.15 10.96 14.03
CA LEU A 53 -14.92 10.61 12.84
C LEU A 53 -14.23 11.08 11.55
N LEU A 54 -13.69 12.31 11.55
CA LEU A 54 -13.00 12.88 10.41
C LEU A 54 -11.69 12.14 10.10
N ASP A 55 -10.97 11.67 11.12
CA ASP A 55 -9.77 10.83 10.93
C ASP A 55 -10.08 9.49 10.27
N VAL A 56 -11.20 8.87 10.65
CA VAL A 56 -11.70 7.63 10.01
C VAL A 56 -12.07 7.89 8.55
N ILE A 57 -12.74 9.01 8.26
CA ILE A 57 -13.09 9.40 6.89
C ILE A 57 -11.82 9.66 6.08
N GLY A 58 -10.87 10.44 6.60
CA GLY A 58 -9.59 10.72 5.93
C GLY A 58 -8.82 9.44 5.62
N SER A 59 -8.73 8.53 6.58
CA SER A 59 -8.08 7.22 6.41
C SER A 59 -8.80 6.35 5.37
N SER A 60 -10.13 6.39 5.33
CA SER A 60 -10.93 5.66 4.36
C SER A 60 -10.73 6.21 2.94
N VAL A 61 -10.73 7.53 2.78
CA VAL A 61 -10.45 8.19 1.49
C VAL A 61 -9.03 7.90 1.03
N GLN A 62 -8.05 7.99 1.92
CA GLN A 62 -6.66 7.62 1.65
C GLN A 62 -6.57 6.20 1.10
N TRP A 63 -7.23 5.24 1.76
CA TRP A 63 -7.22 3.85 1.34
C TRP A 63 -7.87 3.66 -0.03
N VAL A 64 -9.07 4.23 -0.26
CA VAL A 64 -9.79 4.11 -1.55
C VAL A 64 -8.99 4.72 -2.69
N VAL A 65 -8.49 5.95 -2.52
CA VAL A 65 -7.67 6.63 -3.54
C VAL A 65 -6.40 5.85 -3.82
N GLY A 66 -5.74 5.33 -2.77
CA GLY A 66 -4.56 4.49 -2.92
C GLY A 66 -4.83 3.21 -3.72
N VAL A 67 -5.95 2.53 -3.46
CA VAL A 67 -6.35 1.33 -4.20
C VAL A 67 -6.61 1.67 -5.67
N LEU A 68 -7.35 2.74 -5.96
CA LEU A 68 -7.68 3.15 -7.32
C LEU A 68 -6.44 3.55 -8.13
N VAL A 69 -5.59 4.41 -7.57
CA VAL A 69 -4.35 4.87 -8.23
C VAL A 69 -3.41 3.70 -8.47
N ALA A 70 -3.19 2.82 -7.49
CA ALA A 70 -2.35 1.65 -7.68
C ALA A 70 -2.94 0.68 -8.71
N PHE A 71 -4.26 0.49 -8.74
CA PHE A 71 -4.89 -0.38 -9.71
C PHE A 71 -4.73 0.16 -11.14
N ILE A 72 -5.07 1.43 -11.35
CA ILE A 72 -4.97 2.10 -12.66
C ILE A 72 -3.52 2.07 -13.13
N THR A 73 -2.58 2.45 -12.26
CA THR A 73 -1.18 2.56 -12.66
C THR A 73 -0.55 1.20 -12.96
N ASN A 74 -0.79 0.21 -12.09
CA ASN A 74 -0.29 -1.14 -12.31
C ASN A 74 -0.89 -1.77 -13.56
N LYS A 75 -2.17 -1.55 -13.84
CA LYS A 75 -2.82 -2.10 -15.04
C LYS A 75 -2.29 -1.45 -16.32
N LEU A 76 -2.19 -0.11 -16.36
CA LEU A 76 -1.86 0.62 -17.58
C LEU A 76 -0.37 0.58 -17.93
N TRP A 77 0.51 0.68 -16.92
CA TRP A 77 1.96 0.83 -17.17
C TRP A 77 2.81 -0.36 -16.73
N VAL A 78 2.42 -1.09 -15.68
CA VAL A 78 3.22 -2.21 -15.16
C VAL A 78 2.87 -3.52 -15.87
N PHE A 79 1.58 -3.84 -15.97
CA PHE A 79 1.07 -5.10 -16.53
C PHE A 79 0.31 -4.86 -17.84
N THR A 80 1.01 -4.32 -18.84
CA THR A 80 0.47 -3.96 -20.15
C THR A 80 -0.15 -5.12 -20.93
N ASP A 81 0.27 -6.35 -20.62
CA ASP A 81 -0.17 -7.59 -21.30
C ASP A 81 -1.47 -8.17 -20.71
N SER A 82 -2.11 -7.47 -19.76
CA SER A 82 -3.32 -7.94 -19.09
C SER A 82 -4.57 -7.86 -19.98
N GLU A 83 -5.57 -8.69 -19.67
CA GLU A 83 -6.86 -8.72 -20.38
C GLU A 83 -7.51 -7.34 -20.49
N LYS A 84 -7.89 -6.99 -21.72
CA LYS A 84 -8.63 -5.76 -22.04
C LYS A 84 -10.13 -6.04 -22.10
N GLY A 85 -10.93 -5.10 -21.61
CA GLY A 85 -12.40 -5.19 -21.60
C GLY A 85 -13.00 -4.78 -20.26
N PHE A 86 -14.17 -4.15 -20.29
CA PHE A 86 -14.80 -3.57 -19.09
C PHE A 86 -15.12 -4.64 -18.02
N LYS A 87 -15.74 -5.75 -18.44
CA LYS A 87 -16.09 -6.87 -17.54
C LYS A 87 -14.87 -7.50 -16.86
N ASN A 88 -13.77 -7.65 -17.60
CA ASN A 88 -12.54 -8.24 -17.06
C ASN A 88 -11.80 -7.23 -16.17
N THR A 89 -11.85 -5.94 -16.52
CA THR A 89 -11.32 -4.86 -15.68
C THR A 89 -12.03 -4.81 -14.32
N ALA A 90 -13.36 -4.92 -14.28
CA ALA A 90 -14.11 -4.95 -13.03
C ALA A 90 -13.73 -6.17 -12.17
N LYS A 91 -13.56 -7.35 -12.78
CA LYS A 91 -13.07 -8.55 -12.07
C LYS A 91 -11.65 -8.37 -11.54
N GLN A 92 -10.76 -7.77 -12.33
CA GLN A 92 -9.38 -7.48 -11.90
C GLN A 92 -9.38 -6.49 -10.74
N LEU A 93 -10.20 -5.44 -10.78
CA LEU A 93 -10.34 -4.50 -9.67
C LEU A 93 -10.82 -5.22 -8.40
N GLY A 94 -11.86 -6.06 -8.49
CA GLY A 94 -12.34 -6.85 -7.35
C GLY A 94 -11.25 -7.74 -6.74
N LYS A 95 -10.48 -8.46 -7.58
CA LYS A 95 -9.34 -9.27 -7.12
C LYS A 95 -8.22 -8.43 -6.50
N PHE A 96 -7.94 -7.26 -7.08
CA PHE A 96 -6.92 -6.36 -6.57
C PHE A 96 -7.31 -5.80 -5.21
N THR A 97 -8.55 -5.32 -5.07
CA THR A 97 -9.10 -4.85 -3.80
C THR A 97 -9.12 -5.96 -2.75
N ALA A 98 -9.53 -7.18 -3.11
CA ALA A 98 -9.46 -8.34 -2.21
C ALA A 98 -8.03 -8.63 -1.76
N GLY A 99 -7.05 -8.56 -2.67
CA GLY A 99 -5.63 -8.67 -2.33
C GLY A 99 -5.13 -7.55 -1.40
N ARG A 100 -5.65 -6.32 -1.55
CA ARG A 100 -5.35 -5.20 -0.66
C ARG A 100 -5.95 -5.36 0.73
N ILE A 101 -7.19 -5.86 0.82
CA ILE A 101 -7.82 -6.19 2.10
C ILE A 101 -7.04 -7.31 2.77
N PHE A 102 -6.70 -8.37 2.04
CA PHE A 102 -5.90 -9.48 2.56
C PHE A 102 -4.54 -9.01 3.08
N THR A 103 -3.81 -8.19 2.31
CA THR A 103 -2.52 -7.69 2.75
C THR A 103 -2.61 -6.70 3.90
N TYR A 104 -3.72 -5.98 4.07
CA TYR A 104 -3.99 -5.18 5.26
C TYR A 104 -4.12 -6.06 6.51
N PHE A 105 -4.90 -7.13 6.45
CA PHE A 105 -4.98 -8.09 7.56
C PHE A 105 -3.65 -8.79 7.82
N LEU A 106 -2.92 -9.16 6.77
CA LEU A 106 -1.57 -9.72 6.88
C LEU A 106 -0.62 -8.75 7.60
N GLU A 107 -0.70 -7.46 7.28
CA GLU A 107 0.09 -6.42 7.93
C GLU A 107 -0.21 -6.33 9.44
N VAL A 108 -1.49 -6.35 9.81
CA VAL A 108 -1.90 -6.29 11.23
C VAL A 108 -1.37 -7.51 11.99
N VAL A 109 -1.59 -8.72 11.46
CA VAL A 109 -1.15 -9.96 12.10
C VAL A 109 0.38 -10.03 12.17
N ALA A 110 1.07 -9.69 11.09
CA ALA A 110 2.52 -9.70 11.06
C ALA A 110 3.13 -8.66 12.01
N ASN A 111 2.51 -7.47 12.15
CA ASN A 111 2.96 -6.46 13.11
C ASN A 111 2.89 -6.99 14.54
N LEU A 112 1.76 -7.61 14.91
CA LEU A 112 1.59 -8.20 16.24
C LEU A 112 2.62 -9.31 16.49
N ALA A 113 2.87 -10.17 15.50
CA ALA A 113 3.85 -11.24 15.61
C ALA A 113 5.29 -10.71 15.78
N VAL A 114 5.68 -9.70 14.99
CA VAL A 114 7.02 -9.11 15.10
C VAL A 114 7.19 -8.38 16.43
N ILE A 115 6.21 -7.59 16.88
CA ILE A 115 6.28 -6.91 18.18
C ILE A 115 6.45 -7.94 19.31
N ALA A 116 5.64 -9.00 19.33
CA ALA A 116 5.75 -10.05 20.35
C ALA A 116 7.11 -10.75 20.35
N LEU A 117 7.71 -10.96 19.18
CA LEU A 117 9.07 -11.51 19.07
C LEU A 117 10.12 -10.56 19.65
N PHE A 118 10.09 -9.27 19.30
CA PHE A 118 11.06 -8.30 19.81
C PHE A 118 10.92 -8.07 21.32
N ASP A 119 9.69 -7.97 21.82
CA ASP A 119 9.42 -7.79 23.25
C ASP A 119 9.82 -9.06 24.03
N GLY A 120 9.57 -10.27 23.49
CA GLY A 120 9.98 -11.55 24.08
C GLY A 120 11.50 -11.78 24.08
N LEU A 121 12.23 -11.17 23.14
CA LEU A 121 13.70 -11.18 23.09
C LEU A 121 14.34 -10.08 23.97
N GLY A 122 13.53 -9.30 24.70
CA GLY A 122 14.03 -8.26 25.62
C GLY A 122 14.61 -7.05 24.90
N TYR A 123 14.16 -6.75 23.68
CA TYR A 123 14.64 -5.59 22.92
C TYR A 123 14.40 -4.29 23.68
N ARG A 124 15.47 -3.50 23.88
CA ARG A 124 15.39 -2.17 24.48
C ARG A 124 15.32 -1.13 23.37
N SER A 125 14.26 -0.32 23.40
CA SER A 125 14.13 0.82 22.50
C SER A 125 15.28 1.80 22.72
N PHE A 126 15.87 2.25 21.62
CA PHE A 126 16.92 3.28 21.63
C PHE A 126 16.46 4.49 20.81
N THR A 127 16.94 5.66 21.18
CA THR A 127 16.66 6.89 20.44
C THR A 127 17.79 7.14 19.46
N PHE A 128 17.45 7.31 18.18
CA PHE A 128 18.40 7.65 17.13
C PHE A 128 17.92 8.89 16.41
N ILE A 129 18.73 9.97 16.44
CA ILE A 129 18.43 11.25 15.77
C ILE A 129 17.01 11.76 16.13
N GLY A 130 16.67 11.74 17.42
CA GLY A 130 15.36 12.19 17.93
C GLY A 130 14.18 11.25 17.65
N ILE A 131 14.41 10.11 17.00
CA ILE A 131 13.38 9.09 16.73
C ILE A 131 13.57 7.93 17.70
N SER A 132 12.54 7.62 18.50
CA SER A 132 12.53 6.45 19.38
C SER A 132 12.30 5.17 18.56
N VAL A 133 13.38 4.42 18.31
CA VAL A 133 13.34 3.15 17.59
C VAL A 133 12.83 2.05 18.53
N THR A 134 11.52 1.87 18.52
CA THR A 134 10.79 0.85 19.29
C THR A 134 10.56 -0.41 18.48
N SER A 135 10.13 -1.50 19.13
CA SER A 135 9.70 -2.74 18.47
C SER A 135 8.61 -2.48 17.42
N ARG A 136 7.74 -1.48 17.63
CA ARG A 136 6.73 -1.01 16.66
C ARG A 136 7.32 -0.43 15.38
N VAL A 137 8.40 0.33 15.47
CA VAL A 137 9.05 0.93 14.28
C VAL A 137 9.66 -0.17 13.42
N TRP A 138 10.35 -1.13 14.03
CA TRP A 138 10.89 -2.30 13.34
C TRP A 138 9.80 -3.17 12.72
N ALA A 139 8.74 -3.46 13.48
CA ALA A 139 7.59 -4.19 12.98
C ALA A 139 7.02 -3.50 11.73
N LYS A 140 6.73 -2.21 11.81
CA LYS A 140 6.18 -1.45 10.68
C LYS A 140 7.09 -1.49 9.46
N ALA A 141 8.41 -1.36 9.64
CA ALA A 141 9.36 -1.40 8.53
C ALA A 141 9.39 -2.79 7.86
N ILE A 142 9.52 -3.86 8.65
CA ILE A 142 9.59 -5.24 8.15
C ILE A 142 8.27 -5.63 7.48
N THR A 143 7.13 -5.36 8.13
CA THR A 143 5.83 -5.70 7.57
C THR A 143 5.50 -4.92 6.31
N SER A 144 5.93 -3.65 6.22
CA SER A 144 5.74 -2.86 4.99
C SER A 144 6.44 -3.50 3.80
N VAL A 145 7.65 -4.04 3.98
CA VAL A 145 8.35 -4.78 2.92
C VAL A 145 7.58 -6.05 2.55
N ILE A 146 7.15 -6.84 3.54
CA ILE A 146 6.35 -8.06 3.31
C ILE A 146 5.07 -7.75 2.54
N VAL A 147 4.36 -6.69 2.92
CA VAL A 147 3.10 -6.25 2.28
C VAL A 147 3.34 -5.82 0.85
N VAL A 148 4.39 -5.06 0.55
CA VAL A 148 4.73 -4.62 -0.82
C VAL A 148 5.06 -5.83 -1.70
N VAL A 149 5.89 -6.74 -1.21
CA VAL A 149 6.26 -7.97 -1.95
C VAL A 149 5.03 -8.86 -2.18
N THR A 150 4.21 -9.06 -1.16
CA THR A 150 2.98 -9.86 -1.27
C THR A 150 2.00 -9.22 -2.25
N ASN A 151 1.81 -7.90 -2.19
CA ASN A 151 0.98 -7.17 -3.13
C ASN A 151 1.48 -7.30 -4.58
N TYR A 152 2.79 -7.26 -4.80
CA TYR A 152 3.37 -7.50 -6.12
C TYR A 152 3.08 -8.91 -6.63
N ILE A 153 3.32 -9.93 -5.79
CA ILE A 153 3.09 -11.34 -6.13
C ILE A 153 1.60 -11.58 -6.46
N LEU A 154 0.68 -11.10 -5.60
CA LEU A 154 -0.76 -11.23 -5.83
C LEU A 154 -1.20 -10.49 -7.10
N SER A 155 -0.68 -9.29 -7.32
CA SER A 155 -0.97 -8.50 -8.53
C SER A 155 -0.54 -9.25 -9.78
N LYS A 156 0.66 -9.83 -9.77
CA LYS A 156 1.21 -10.55 -10.92
C LYS A 156 0.55 -11.90 -11.18
N LEU A 157 0.28 -12.68 -10.14
CA LEU A 157 -0.17 -14.07 -10.29
C LEU A 157 -1.69 -14.22 -10.35
N LEU A 158 -2.45 -13.39 -9.62
CA LEU A 158 -3.89 -13.56 -9.46
C LEU A 158 -4.72 -12.48 -10.18
N VAL A 159 -4.23 -11.23 -10.15
CA VAL A 159 -4.96 -10.07 -10.69
C VAL A 159 -4.69 -9.91 -12.18
N PHE A 160 -3.44 -9.65 -12.57
CA PHE A 160 -3.03 -9.33 -13.94
C PHE A 160 -2.43 -10.54 -14.63
N LYS A 161 -3.18 -11.64 -14.68
CA LYS A 161 -2.78 -12.82 -15.45
C LYS A 161 -2.59 -12.43 -16.92
N LYS A 162 -1.47 -12.85 -17.50
CA LYS A 162 -1.25 -12.74 -18.94
C LYS A 162 -2.27 -13.62 -19.66
N ASN A 163 -2.87 -13.09 -20.71
CA ASN A 163 -3.55 -13.94 -21.68
C ASN A 163 -2.53 -14.90 -22.30
N LYS A 164 -2.88 -16.18 -22.33
CA LYS A 164 -2.22 -17.13 -23.24
C LYS A 164 -2.61 -16.78 -24.67
#